data_AF-A0A662CNP9-F1
#
_entry.id   AF-A0A662CNP9-F1
#
_cell.length_a   1.000
_cell.length_b   1.000
_cell.length_c   1.000
_cell.angle_alpha   90.00
_cell.angle_beta   90.00
_cell.angle_gamma   90.00
#
_symmetry.space_group_name_H-M   'P 1'
#
loop_
_entity.id
_entity.type
_entity.pdbx_description
1 polymer ?
#
loop_
_entity_poly.entity_id
_entity_poly.type
_entity_poly.pdbx_seq_one_letter_code
_entity_poly.pdbx_strand_id
1 'polypeptide(L)' 'MKIRPALQAHINEAAQILRQGGLVAFPTETVYGLG' A
#
# COMPACT_ATOMS: atom_id res chain seq x y z
N MET A 1 -3.72 -7.03 9.60
CA MET A 1 -3.73 -6.64 8.16
C MET A 1 -5.10 -6.06 7.84
N LYS A 2 -5.20 -4.75 7.51
CA LYS A 2 -6.45 -4.10 7.10
C LYS A 2 -6.36 -3.83 5.59
N ILE A 3 -7.25 -4.44 4.81
CA ILE A 3 -7.39 -4.13 3.38
C ILE A 3 -8.24 -2.87 3.26
N ARG A 4 -7.79 -1.92 2.43
CA ARG A 4 -8.47 -0.64 2.22
C ARG A 4 -8.62 -0.36 0.72
N PRO A 5 -9.70 0.32 0.29
CA PRO A 5 -9.85 0.72 -1.10
C PRO A 5 -8.75 1.72 -1.49
N ALA A 6 -8.38 1.75 -2.77
CA ALA A 6 -7.36 2.65 -3.32
C ALA A 6 -7.86 4.10 -3.48
N LEU A 7 -8.39 4.67 -2.39
CA LEU A 7 -8.71 6.09 -2.30
C LEU A 7 -7.43 6.90 -2.10
N GLN A 8 -7.41 8.15 -2.55
CA GLN A 8 -6.24 9.03 -2.44
C GLN A 8 -5.69 9.10 -1.00
N ALA A 9 -6.57 9.17 0.00
CA ALA A 9 -6.16 9.19 1.41
C ALA A 9 -5.38 7.93 1.83
N HIS A 10 -5.83 6.74 1.39
CA HIS A 10 -5.17 5.48 1.72
C HIS A 10 -3.85 5.29 0.96
N ILE A 11 -3.76 5.78 -0.27
CA ILE A 11 -2.52 5.79 -1.05
C ILE A 11 -1.48 6.71 -0.39
N ASN A 12 -1.90 7.90 0.05
CA ASN A 12 -1.03 8.83 0.77
C ASN A 12 -0.48 8.21 2.05
N GLU A 13 -1.33 7.51 2.81
CA GLU A 13 -0.90 6.80 4.01
C GLU A 13 0.06 5.64 3.71
N ALA A 14 -0.24 4.83 2.69
CA ALA A 14 0.67 3.78 2.23
C ALA A 14 2.05 4.35 1.87
N ALA A 15 2.09 5.48 1.16
CA ALA A 15 3.35 6.15 0.82
C ALA A 15 4.13 6.64 2.06
N GLN A 16 3.44 7.07 3.12
CA GLN A 16 4.09 7.42 4.39
C GLN A 16 4.71 6.20 5.07
N ILE A 17 3.98 5.07 5.09
CA ILE A 17 4.48 3.80 5.65
C ILE A 17 5.76 3.37 4.92
N LEU A 18 5.77 3.42 3.59
CA LEU A 18 6.96 3.10 2.78
C LEU A 18 8.15 4.01 3.13
N ARG A 19 7.93 5.32 3.25
CA ARG A 19 8.98 6.29 3.61
C ARG A 19 9.58 6.06 5.00
N GLN A 20 8.81 5.48 5.91
CA GLN A 20 9.25 5.13 7.26
C GLN A 20 9.94 3.75 7.32
N GLY A 21 10.10 3.07 6.18
CA GLY A 21 10.66 1.71 6.12
C GLY A 21 9.68 0.61 6.53
N GLY A 22 8.38 0.93 6.55
CA GLY A 22 7.31 -0.07 6.75
C GLY A 22 6.98 -0.82 5.46
N LEU A 23 6.10 -1.83 5.58
CA LEU A 23 5.71 -2.71 4.49
C LEU A 23 4.24 -2.52 4.10
N VAL A 24 3.99 -2.47 2.79
CA VAL A 24 2.67 -2.34 2.17
C VAL A 24 2.51 -3.42 1.09
N ALA A 25 1.38 -4.13 1.15
CA ALA A 25 0.93 -4.99 0.05
C ALA A 25 -0.04 -4.24 -0.85
N PHE A 26 0.16 -4.29 -2.17
CA PHE A 26 -0.72 -3.63 -3.15
C PHE A 26 -0.99 -4.55 -4.36
N PRO A 27 -2.20 -4.51 -4.94
CA PRO A 27 -2.55 -5.36 -6.07
C PRO A 27 -1.89 -4.87 -7.36
N THR A 28 -1.55 -5.80 -8.25
CA THR A 28 -1.24 -5.54 -9.66
C THR A 28 -2.14 -6.42 -10.54
N GLU A 29 -1.99 -6.36 -11.86
CA GLU A 29 -2.75 -7.21 -12.79
C GLU A 29 -2.45 -8.71 -12.57
N THR A 30 -1.22 -9.06 -12.19
CA THR A 30 -0.75 -10.46 -12.18
C THR A 30 -0.43 -11.00 -10.78
N VAL A 31 0.05 -10.16 -9.87
CA VAL A 31 0.45 -10.57 -8.50
C VAL A 31 0.24 -9.43 -7.48
N TYR A 32 0.45 -9.71 -6.20
CA TYR A 32 0.58 -8.66 -5.19
C TYR A 32 2.04 -8.20 -5.11
N GLY A 33 2.23 -6.88 -5.17
CA GLY A 33 3.51 -6.26 -4.85
C GLY A 33 3.67 -6.14 -3.33
N LEU A 34 4.90 -6.29 -2.87
CA LEU A 34 5.32 -6.01 -1.49
C LEU A 34 6.41 -4.93 -1.58
N GLY A 35 6.14 -3.77 -1.00
CA GLY A 35 7.04 -2.63 -0.99
C GLY A 35 7.05 -1.99 0.36
#